data_AF-A0AAD5RU55-F1
#
_entry.id   AF-A0AAD5RU55-F1
#
_cell.length_a   1.000
_cell.length_b   1.000
_cell.length_c   1.000
_cell.angle_alpha   90.00
_cell.angle_beta   90.00
_cell.angle_gamma   90.00
#
_symmetry.space_group_name_H-M   'P 1'
#
loop_
_entity.id
_entity.type
_entity.pdbx_description
1 polymer ?
#
loop_
_entity_poly.entity_id
_entity_poly.type
_entity_poly.pdbx_seq_one_letter_code
_entity_poly.pdbx_strand_id
1 'polypeptide(L)'
;MDGKSPAKVVLSLGLHEADQAMAENTEGPKQQGRSRIGKRDPQDTHVYLIGGGIASLVATVHLIHDAEVPAKQVHIIEAANKAGGAMSSVNSAEKGYSIRGTRKLNFTYHCLYDTLSKVPSGKDGRTILQEINSFNKYFNSPSHHKSTGGNPIRLVAATDSGPRIVDATKLNLEGGDKVKLLELLLKEESDIGDEEIQHCFSPRFCESLFWDLWCTMYGFQPWHSAKEFRRYLHRFLHEFPNLQNMAGVERTPMNDFESVILPLEKYLVDLGVDFRYGITVESLEFNKESGDEICVSKLNTKVAGTTNAAIDVRPQDIVLTTLGSMVSDCKVGSNVEQPPPMPKQAEITENLSLVWKLWTDLANPELNRHAAAFGDPANFYSRVANSNWLCFTVTLKNTDFMKRLGDWAGGQRDSYPLVTFRDSPWLVSITIPNQPYFLGQPKETVVLWGYGLFPDQDGTYAKKPMTKCSGQDIFKEVLGHLGFPTSPILDRSITIPVFMPFIGSPFVTRKEGDRPQVVPEKSVNLGLMGQFVEMERDVTFTMEYSARSAQTAVYALMGLDKAPHQVYRGDHSVKVLGEALKAIMG
;
A
#
# COMPACT_ATOMS: atom_id res chain seq x y z
N MET A 1 33.85 -20.27 -50.17
CA MET A 1 33.89 -21.32 -49.11
C MET A 1 34.65 -20.75 -47.92
N ASP A 2 34.15 -19.70 -47.25
CA ASP A 2 32.87 -19.52 -46.54
C ASP A 2 32.70 -20.43 -45.33
N GLY A 3 32.47 -19.77 -44.18
CA GLY A 3 32.21 -20.42 -42.90
C GLY A 3 32.33 -19.49 -41.69
N LYS A 4 31.84 -18.25 -41.75
CA LYS A 4 31.58 -17.43 -40.54
C LYS A 4 30.07 -17.17 -40.44
N SER A 5 29.51 -17.61 -39.31
CA SER A 5 28.07 -17.58 -39.00
C SER A 5 27.50 -16.15 -38.98
N PRO A 6 26.32 -15.89 -39.59
CA PRO A 6 25.70 -14.57 -39.68
C PRO A 6 25.03 -14.07 -38.37
N ALA A 7 25.18 -14.79 -37.25
CA ALA A 7 24.49 -14.45 -36.00
C ALA A 7 25.16 -13.35 -35.13
N LYS A 8 26.33 -12.84 -35.51
CA LYS A 8 27.09 -11.86 -34.68
C LYS A 8 27.18 -10.43 -35.23
N VAL A 9 26.61 -10.16 -36.40
CA VAL A 9 26.67 -8.81 -37.03
C VAL A 9 25.31 -8.09 -37.00
N VAL A 10 24.21 -8.80 -36.74
CA VAL A 10 22.85 -8.19 -36.67
C VAL A 10 22.54 -7.58 -35.29
N LEU A 11 23.30 -7.93 -34.24
CA LEU A 11 23.05 -7.48 -32.85
C LEU A 11 23.72 -6.16 -32.47
N SER A 12 24.63 -5.61 -33.30
CA SER A 12 25.33 -4.36 -32.98
C SER A 12 24.91 -3.16 -33.83
N LEU A 13 24.17 -3.36 -34.92
CA LEU A 13 23.77 -2.29 -35.85
C LEU A 13 22.30 -1.88 -35.74
N GLY A 14 21.48 -2.56 -34.92
CA GLY A 14 20.06 -2.24 -34.71
C GLY A 14 19.70 -1.59 -33.37
N LEU A 15 20.65 -1.46 -32.43
CA LEU A 15 20.39 -0.91 -31.09
C LEU A 15 20.50 0.62 -31.05
N HIS A 16 21.27 1.25 -31.93
CA HIS A 16 21.46 2.70 -31.90
C HIS A 16 20.37 3.47 -32.68
N GLU A 17 19.84 2.89 -33.76
CA GLU A 17 18.78 3.52 -34.56
C GLU A 17 17.37 3.29 -33.96
N ALA A 18 17.16 2.19 -33.21
CA ALA A 18 15.90 1.96 -32.49
C ALA A 18 15.74 2.88 -31.27
N ASP A 19 16.85 3.22 -30.58
CA ASP A 19 16.85 4.18 -29.46
C ASP A 19 16.57 5.62 -29.94
N GLN A 20 16.92 5.96 -31.18
CA GLN A 20 16.61 7.29 -31.77
C GLN A 20 15.20 7.36 -32.37
N ALA A 21 14.71 6.30 -33.01
CA ALA A 21 13.35 6.29 -33.57
C ALA A 21 12.24 6.25 -32.48
N MET A 22 12.55 5.74 -31.29
CA MET A 22 11.64 5.75 -30.13
C MET A 22 11.60 7.11 -29.39
N ALA A 23 12.49 8.05 -29.73
CA ALA A 23 12.49 9.40 -29.18
C ALA A 23 11.52 10.35 -29.92
N GLU A 24 11.04 9.97 -31.12
CA GLU A 24 10.27 10.88 -31.99
C GLU A 24 8.75 10.68 -31.97
N ASN A 25 8.22 9.75 -31.17
CA ASN A 25 6.77 9.63 -30.93
C ASN A 25 6.38 10.26 -29.58
N THR A 26 6.69 11.55 -29.43
CA THR A 26 6.27 12.39 -28.30
C THR A 26 4.91 13.04 -28.59
N GLU A 27 3.85 12.25 -28.75
CA GLU A 27 2.55 12.70 -28.24
C GLU A 27 2.46 12.25 -26.78
N GLY A 28 3.11 13.04 -25.92
CA GLY A 28 3.10 12.79 -24.48
C GLY A 28 1.67 12.84 -23.94
N PRO A 29 1.31 11.97 -22.97
CA PRO A 29 0.04 12.13 -22.26
C PRO A 29 -0.05 13.53 -21.68
N LYS A 30 -1.24 14.14 -21.69
CA LYS A 30 -1.51 15.43 -21.03
C LYS A 30 -0.89 15.38 -19.63
N GLN A 31 0.20 16.12 -19.40
CA GLN A 31 0.94 16.08 -18.14
C GLN A 31 0.00 16.47 -16.99
N GLN A 32 -0.54 15.48 -16.28
CA GLN A 32 -1.23 15.67 -15.00
C GLN A 32 -0.19 16.28 -14.04
N GLY A 33 -0.32 17.57 -13.73
CA GLY A 33 0.58 18.27 -12.81
C GLY A 33 1.07 19.65 -13.24
N ARG A 34 0.87 20.09 -14.49
CA ARG A 34 1.14 21.50 -14.83
C ARG A 34 0.07 22.40 -14.21
N SER A 35 0.51 23.32 -13.37
CA SER A 35 -0.38 24.23 -12.64
C SER A 35 -1.22 25.10 -13.58
N ARG A 36 -2.54 25.12 -13.35
CA ARG A 36 -3.45 26.14 -13.92
C ARG A 36 -3.49 27.41 -13.05
N ILE A 37 -2.95 27.34 -11.84
CA ILE A 37 -2.93 28.39 -10.83
C ILE A 37 -1.60 29.15 -10.95
N GLY A 38 -1.63 30.48 -10.82
CA GLY A 38 -0.42 31.28 -10.79
C GLY A 38 0.49 30.89 -9.62
N LYS A 39 1.80 31.12 -9.75
CA LYS A 39 2.76 30.86 -8.66
C LYS A 39 2.32 31.63 -7.41
N ARG A 40 2.12 30.92 -6.29
CA ARG A 40 1.75 31.52 -5.00
C ARG A 40 2.98 32.05 -4.29
N ASP A 41 2.78 33.08 -3.46
CA ASP A 41 3.81 33.54 -2.52
C ASP A 41 3.84 32.59 -1.31
N PRO A 42 4.92 31.83 -1.10
CA PRO A 42 5.00 30.95 0.07
C PRO A 42 4.98 31.70 1.40
N GLN A 43 5.39 32.98 1.45
CA GLN A 43 5.40 33.76 2.69
C GLN A 43 4.01 34.23 3.14
N ASP A 44 3.02 34.23 2.24
CA ASP A 44 1.62 34.56 2.56
C ASP A 44 0.68 33.34 2.48
N THR A 45 1.18 32.14 2.18
CA THR A 45 0.32 30.95 2.01
C THR A 45 0.34 30.07 3.25
N HIS A 46 -0.79 29.90 3.93
CA HIS A 46 -0.97 28.82 4.91
C HIS A 46 -1.49 27.56 4.23
N VAL A 47 -1.12 26.39 4.76
CA VAL A 47 -1.57 25.09 4.23
C VAL A 47 -2.12 24.22 5.34
N TYR A 48 -3.37 23.78 5.18
CA TYR A 48 -4.09 22.92 6.11
C TYR A 48 -4.21 21.51 5.55
N LEU A 49 -3.63 20.52 6.22
CA LEU A 49 -3.67 19.12 5.83
C LEU A 49 -4.62 18.35 6.73
N ILE A 50 -5.63 17.70 6.13
CA ILE A 50 -6.64 16.91 6.83
C ILE A 50 -6.22 15.44 6.83
N GLY A 51 -5.92 14.94 8.03
CA GLY A 51 -5.33 13.63 8.29
C GLY A 51 -3.81 13.70 8.44
N GLY A 52 -3.25 12.95 9.37
CA GLY A 52 -1.81 12.82 9.67
C GLY A 52 -1.16 11.56 9.06
N GLY A 53 -1.72 11.05 7.95
CA GLY A 53 -1.16 9.92 7.22
C GLY A 53 0.06 10.29 6.36
N ILE A 54 0.65 9.30 5.68
CA ILE A 54 1.84 9.50 4.85
C ILE A 54 1.66 10.51 3.71
N ALA A 55 0.45 10.62 3.14
CA ALA A 55 0.17 11.62 2.11
C ALA A 55 0.41 13.04 2.64
N SER A 56 -0.11 13.36 3.83
CA SER A 56 0.10 14.66 4.47
C SER A 56 1.55 14.89 4.86
N LEU A 57 2.23 13.90 5.43
CA LEU A 57 3.64 14.03 5.80
C LEU A 57 4.53 14.27 4.57
N VAL A 58 4.27 13.56 3.47
CA VAL A 58 4.97 13.80 2.19
C VAL A 58 4.67 15.19 1.66
N ALA A 59 3.39 15.59 1.61
CA ALA A 59 3.00 16.93 1.16
C ALA A 59 3.72 18.02 1.95
N THR A 60 3.79 17.90 3.27
CA THR A 60 4.52 18.85 4.14
C THR A 60 6.01 18.94 3.82
N VAL A 61 6.69 17.82 3.54
CA VAL A 61 8.09 17.83 3.11
C VAL A 61 8.26 18.65 1.83
N HIS A 62 7.40 18.44 0.83
CA HIS A 62 7.48 19.18 -0.44
C HIS A 62 7.04 20.64 -0.33
N LEU A 63 6.08 20.96 0.55
CA LEU A 63 5.70 22.35 0.84
C LEU A 63 6.89 23.14 1.37
N ILE A 64 7.66 22.54 2.28
CA ILE A 64 8.82 23.21 2.90
C ILE A 64 10.01 23.24 1.94
N HIS A 65 10.37 22.09 1.35
CA HIS A 65 11.61 21.96 0.58
C HIS A 65 11.49 22.44 -0.87
N ASP A 66 10.35 22.20 -1.51
CA ASP A 66 10.18 22.49 -2.94
C ASP A 66 9.38 23.76 -3.22
N ALA A 67 8.40 24.08 -2.37
CA ALA A 67 7.59 25.29 -2.48
C ALA A 67 8.03 26.42 -1.54
N GLU A 68 9.01 26.18 -0.65
CA GLU A 68 9.58 27.15 0.29
C GLU A 68 8.56 27.76 1.27
N VAL A 69 7.44 27.06 1.52
CA VAL A 69 6.44 27.47 2.53
C VAL A 69 7.08 27.38 3.92
N PRO A 70 7.08 28.46 4.72
CA PRO A 70 7.58 28.42 6.09
C PRO A 70 6.87 27.33 6.90
N ALA A 71 7.63 26.49 7.61
CA ALA A 71 7.07 25.35 8.36
C ALA A 71 5.93 25.74 9.31
N LYS A 72 6.03 26.89 9.97
CA LYS A 72 5.00 27.47 10.85
C LYS A 72 3.65 27.79 10.19
N GLN A 73 3.62 27.83 8.85
CA GLN A 73 2.41 28.04 8.04
C GLN A 73 1.78 26.72 7.57
N VAL A 74 2.35 25.58 7.95
CA VAL A 74 1.82 24.26 7.62
C VAL A 74 1.16 23.65 8.85
N HIS A 75 -0.11 23.28 8.72
CA HIS A 75 -0.95 22.79 9.82
C HIS A 75 -1.48 21.39 9.48
N ILE A 76 -1.10 20.37 10.25
CA ILE A 76 -1.62 19.00 10.10
C ILE A 76 -2.70 18.78 11.16
N ILE A 77 -3.92 18.47 10.72
CA ILE A 77 -5.09 18.25 11.57
C ILE A 77 -5.39 16.75 11.58
N GLU A 78 -5.17 16.10 12.72
CA GLU A 78 -5.31 14.64 12.89
C GLU A 78 -6.34 14.32 13.97
N ALA A 79 -7.27 13.41 13.65
CA ALA A 79 -8.32 12.99 14.58
C ALA A 79 -7.77 12.05 15.66
N ALA A 80 -6.77 11.24 15.33
CA ALA A 80 -6.03 10.42 16.28
C ALA A 80 -5.11 11.27 17.19
N ASN A 81 -4.56 10.64 18.22
CA ASN A 81 -3.60 11.25 19.13
C ASN A 81 -2.14 11.18 18.64
N LYS A 82 -1.92 10.70 17.41
CA LYS A 82 -0.61 10.55 16.77
C LYS A 82 -0.74 10.48 15.25
N ALA A 83 0.33 10.79 14.52
CA ALA A 83 0.37 10.64 13.07
C ALA A 83 0.51 9.17 12.63
N GLY A 84 0.54 8.94 11.32
CA GLY A 84 0.88 7.67 10.67
C GLY A 84 -0.31 6.92 10.06
N GLY A 85 -1.55 7.23 10.45
CA GLY A 85 -2.77 6.63 9.89
C GLY A 85 -2.68 5.10 9.80
N ALA A 86 -2.74 4.57 8.58
CA ALA A 86 -2.69 3.13 8.28
C ALA A 86 -1.39 2.41 8.71
N MET A 87 -0.32 3.15 9.01
CA MET A 87 0.95 2.60 9.49
C MET A 87 1.08 2.66 11.01
N SER A 88 0.09 3.18 11.74
CA SER A 88 0.15 3.19 13.19
C SER A 88 0.31 1.77 13.77
N SER A 89 1.16 1.65 14.79
CA SER A 89 1.41 0.41 15.53
C SER A 89 0.97 0.52 17.00
N VAL A 90 0.76 -0.63 17.63
CA VAL A 90 0.69 -0.81 19.09
C VAL A 90 1.94 -1.55 19.52
N ASN A 91 2.74 -0.92 20.37
CA ASN A 91 4.07 -1.40 20.77
C ASN A 91 4.03 -1.91 22.20
N SER A 92 3.74 -3.21 22.39
CA SER A 92 3.79 -3.83 23.72
C SER A 92 4.26 -5.28 23.64
N ALA A 93 5.46 -5.56 24.15
CA ALA A 93 5.90 -6.93 24.28
C ALA A 93 4.95 -7.73 25.19
N GLU A 94 4.57 -7.18 26.35
CA GLU A 94 3.73 -7.88 27.34
C GLU A 94 2.30 -8.13 26.86
N LYS A 95 1.67 -7.15 26.21
CA LYS A 95 0.28 -7.26 25.74
C LYS A 95 0.16 -7.78 24.30
N GLY A 96 1.27 -7.96 23.60
CA GLY A 96 1.34 -8.28 22.18
C GLY A 96 1.48 -7.03 21.31
N TYR A 97 2.35 -7.12 20.31
CA TYR A 97 2.47 -6.12 19.26
C TYR A 97 1.25 -6.19 18.33
N SER A 98 0.91 -5.06 17.70
CA SER A 98 -0.10 -5.03 16.64
C SER A 98 0.27 -4.01 15.57
N ILE A 99 0.29 -4.46 14.31
CA ILE A 99 0.38 -3.60 13.13
C ILE A 99 -0.74 -3.95 12.15
N ARG A 100 -1.17 -2.97 11.35
CA ARG A 100 -2.22 -3.14 10.34
C ARG A 100 -1.72 -3.77 9.03
N GLY A 101 -0.40 -3.79 8.82
CA GLY A 101 0.20 -4.41 7.66
C GLY A 101 1.70 -4.13 7.57
N THR A 102 2.41 -5.01 6.88
CA THR A 102 3.81 -4.77 6.49
C THR A 102 3.83 -4.15 5.10
N ARG A 103 4.59 -3.07 4.89
CA ARG A 103 4.72 -2.51 3.54
C ARG A 103 5.91 -3.14 2.82
N LYS A 104 5.74 -3.34 1.52
CA LYS A 104 6.79 -3.78 0.60
C LYS A 104 7.17 -2.55 -0.21
N LEU A 105 8.45 -2.21 -0.19
CA LEU A 105 8.99 -1.14 -1.01
C LEU A 105 9.52 -1.70 -2.33
N ASN A 106 9.69 -0.82 -3.29
CA ASN A 106 10.30 -1.15 -4.57
C ASN A 106 11.12 0.04 -5.05
N PHE A 107 12.23 -0.21 -5.74
CA PHE A 107 13.14 0.84 -6.20
C PHE A 107 12.45 1.88 -7.10
N THR A 108 11.33 1.49 -7.71
CA THR A 108 10.48 2.34 -8.56
C THR A 108 9.58 3.31 -7.80
N TYR A 109 9.63 3.36 -6.47
CA TYR A 109 8.83 4.28 -5.64
C TYR A 109 9.48 5.68 -5.63
N HIS A 110 9.61 6.28 -6.81
CA HIS A 110 10.40 7.48 -7.04
C HIS A 110 9.92 8.68 -6.20
N CYS A 111 8.60 8.89 -6.07
CA CYS A 111 8.07 10.03 -5.30
C CYS A 111 8.32 9.83 -3.80
N LEU A 112 8.08 8.61 -3.31
CA LEU A 112 8.38 8.28 -1.92
C LEU A 112 9.88 8.45 -1.64
N TYR A 113 10.76 7.88 -2.46
CA TYR A 113 12.20 7.94 -2.23
C TYR A 113 12.77 9.34 -2.37
N ASP A 114 12.23 10.16 -3.27
CA ASP A 114 12.56 11.58 -3.32
C ASP A 114 12.21 12.29 -1.99
N THR A 115 11.07 11.96 -1.37
CA THR A 115 10.73 12.45 -0.03
C THR A 115 11.72 11.96 1.03
N LEU A 116 11.96 10.64 1.11
CA LEU A 116 12.80 10.02 2.13
C LEU A 116 14.28 10.41 2.00
N SER A 117 14.70 10.92 0.84
CA SER A 117 16.03 11.47 0.60
C SER A 117 16.25 12.83 1.27
N LYS A 118 15.18 13.58 1.58
CA LYS A 118 15.23 14.93 2.17
C LYS A 118 15.18 14.93 3.69
N VAL A 119 14.88 13.78 4.31
CA VAL A 119 14.52 13.70 5.72
C VAL A 119 15.58 12.91 6.49
N PRO A 120 16.18 13.47 7.55
CA PRO A 120 17.10 12.75 8.43
C PRO A 120 16.41 11.55 9.09
N SER A 121 17.11 10.42 9.19
CA SER A 121 16.59 9.25 9.91
C SER A 121 16.75 9.36 11.43
N GLY A 122 17.52 10.36 11.89
CA GLY A 122 17.92 10.52 13.29
C GLY A 122 19.14 9.68 13.69
N LYS A 123 19.75 8.94 12.76
CA LYS A 123 20.93 8.10 13.02
C LYS A 123 22.12 8.51 12.16
N ASP A 124 23.26 8.77 12.79
CA ASP A 124 24.56 8.96 12.14
C ASP A 124 24.57 9.99 11.01
N GLY A 125 23.71 11.03 11.08
CA GLY A 125 23.57 12.04 10.03
C GLY A 125 23.00 11.55 8.69
N ARG A 126 22.49 10.32 8.63
CA ARG A 126 21.90 9.73 7.42
C ARG A 126 20.45 10.18 7.21
N THR A 127 20.01 10.11 5.96
CA THR A 127 18.59 10.26 5.60
C THR A 127 17.86 8.93 5.74
N ILE A 128 16.52 8.96 5.82
CA ILE A 128 15.70 7.74 5.87
C ILE A 128 16.02 6.84 4.67
N LEU A 129 16.13 7.42 3.46
CA LEU A 129 16.47 6.66 2.25
C LEU A 129 17.86 6.00 2.36
N GLN A 130 18.87 6.71 2.88
CA GLN A 130 20.21 6.14 3.05
C GLN A 130 20.21 4.98 4.05
N GLU A 131 19.41 5.04 5.11
CA GLU A 131 19.26 3.94 6.06
C GLU A 131 18.60 2.72 5.40
N ILE A 132 17.50 2.92 4.66
CA ILE A 132 16.81 1.87 3.89
C ILE A 132 17.77 1.24 2.87
N ASN A 133 18.51 2.04 2.09
CA ASN A 133 19.45 1.53 1.10
C ASN A 133 20.58 0.73 1.74
N SER A 134 21.14 1.21 2.86
CA SER A 134 22.20 0.51 3.59
C SER A 134 21.70 -0.84 4.12
N PHE A 135 20.48 -0.86 4.67
CA PHE A 135 19.85 -2.07 5.18
C PHE A 135 19.62 -3.10 4.06
N ASN A 136 18.99 -2.70 2.95
CA ASN A 136 18.72 -3.63 1.83
C ASN A 136 20.01 -4.11 1.17
N LYS A 137 21.04 -3.25 1.04
CA LYS A 137 22.36 -3.67 0.52
C LYS A 137 23.03 -4.72 1.41
N TYR A 138 22.95 -4.55 2.74
CA TYR A 138 23.45 -5.55 3.68
C TYR A 138 22.65 -6.85 3.58
N PHE A 139 21.31 -6.74 3.58
CA PHE A 139 20.40 -7.87 3.57
C PHE A 139 20.54 -8.71 2.28
N ASN A 140 20.75 -8.07 1.14
CA ASN A 140 20.96 -8.73 -0.15
C ASN A 140 22.43 -9.10 -0.42
N SER A 141 23.33 -8.91 0.55
CA SER A 141 24.76 -9.20 0.35
C SER A 141 25.02 -10.72 0.30
N PRO A 142 25.96 -11.19 -0.55
CA PRO A 142 26.34 -12.60 -0.59
C PRO A 142 26.83 -13.14 0.76
N SER A 143 27.45 -12.29 1.58
CA SER A 143 27.88 -12.63 2.94
C SER A 143 26.70 -12.95 3.85
N HIS A 144 25.62 -12.17 3.79
CA HIS A 144 24.41 -12.38 4.60
C HIS A 144 23.63 -13.62 4.13
N HIS A 145 23.56 -13.85 2.81
CA HIS A 145 22.94 -15.06 2.27
C HIS A 145 23.71 -16.35 2.62
N LYS A 146 25.04 -16.31 2.68
CA LYS A 146 25.86 -17.46 3.10
C LYS A 146 25.67 -17.82 4.57
N SER A 147 25.40 -16.84 5.44
CA SER A 147 25.15 -17.10 6.87
C SER A 147 23.76 -17.65 7.17
N THR A 148 22.79 -17.49 6.25
CA THR A 148 21.36 -17.79 6.45
C THR A 148 20.87 -18.96 5.58
N GLY A 149 21.73 -19.97 5.34
CA GLY A 149 21.66 -20.99 4.28
C GLY A 149 20.40 -21.86 4.06
N GLY A 150 19.22 -21.50 4.58
CA GLY A 150 17.94 -22.15 4.30
C GLY A 150 17.32 -21.83 2.93
N ASN A 151 16.46 -22.71 2.46
CA ASN A 151 15.69 -22.51 1.22
C ASN A 151 14.70 -21.34 1.37
N PRO A 152 14.46 -20.54 0.31
CA PRO A 152 13.36 -19.59 0.31
C PRO A 152 12.04 -20.35 0.42
N ILE A 153 11.16 -19.89 1.30
CA ILE A 153 9.80 -20.41 1.45
C ILE A 153 8.87 -19.33 0.93
N ARG A 154 8.15 -19.63 -0.15
CA ARG A 154 7.16 -18.70 -0.72
C ARG A 154 5.75 -19.26 -0.69
N LEU A 155 5.62 -20.54 -1.02
CA LEU A 155 4.37 -21.29 -1.03
C LEU A 155 4.55 -22.60 -0.24
N VAL A 156 3.57 -22.92 0.58
CA VAL A 156 3.47 -24.18 1.32
C VAL A 156 2.18 -24.87 0.90
N ALA A 157 2.28 -26.17 0.61
CA ALA A 157 1.16 -27.03 0.30
C ALA A 157 1.09 -28.21 1.28
N ALA A 158 -0.12 -28.68 1.54
CA ALA A 158 -0.38 -29.89 2.29
C ALA A 158 -0.19 -31.13 1.41
N THR A 159 0.38 -32.18 1.98
CA THR A 159 0.48 -33.52 1.36
C THR A 159 0.19 -34.58 2.41
N ASP A 160 -0.04 -35.82 1.98
CA ASP A 160 -0.29 -36.95 2.90
C ASP A 160 0.86 -37.19 3.90
N SER A 161 2.09 -36.76 3.57
CA SER A 161 3.27 -36.86 4.43
C SER A 161 3.58 -35.59 5.22
N GLY A 162 2.68 -34.60 5.19
CA GLY A 162 2.84 -33.31 5.86
C GLY A 162 3.10 -32.14 4.91
N PRO A 163 3.42 -30.96 5.44
CA PRO A 163 3.59 -29.76 4.64
C PRO A 163 4.88 -29.78 3.84
N ARG A 164 4.80 -29.29 2.60
CA ARG A 164 5.90 -29.23 1.63
C ARG A 164 6.07 -27.82 1.08
N ILE A 165 7.32 -27.40 0.91
CA ILE A 165 7.67 -26.19 0.14
C ILE A 165 7.40 -26.46 -1.35
N VAL A 166 6.56 -25.62 -1.96
CA VAL A 166 6.23 -25.74 -3.38
C VAL A 166 7.33 -25.10 -4.22
N ASP A 167 7.78 -25.82 -5.24
CA ASP A 167 8.63 -25.26 -6.30
C ASP A 167 7.77 -24.38 -7.21
N ALA A 168 7.94 -23.07 -7.08
CA ALA A 168 7.21 -22.06 -7.83
C ALA A 168 8.03 -21.44 -8.97
N THR A 169 9.10 -22.11 -9.42
CA THR A 169 9.89 -21.69 -10.60
C THR A 169 9.06 -21.68 -11.87
N LYS A 170 8.05 -22.54 -11.95
CA LYS A 170 7.03 -22.55 -13.01
C LYS A 170 5.71 -22.05 -12.45
N LEU A 171 5.15 -21.06 -13.13
CA LEU A 171 3.93 -20.38 -12.70
C LEU A 171 2.62 -21.18 -12.89
N ASN A 172 2.70 -22.33 -13.57
CA ASN A 172 1.57 -23.24 -13.82
C ASN A 172 0.33 -22.54 -14.43
N LEU A 173 0.56 -21.62 -15.37
CA LEU A 173 -0.50 -21.02 -16.19
C LEU A 173 -0.83 -21.92 -17.39
N GLU A 174 -2.11 -22.09 -17.68
CA GLU A 174 -2.57 -22.79 -18.89
C GLU A 174 -2.36 -21.93 -20.15
N GLY A 175 -2.24 -22.57 -21.32
CA GLY A 175 -1.98 -21.86 -22.58
C GLY A 175 -3.01 -20.78 -22.91
N GLY A 176 -4.31 -21.07 -22.67
CA GLY A 176 -5.38 -20.09 -22.87
C GLY A 176 -5.29 -18.89 -21.92
N ASP A 177 -4.95 -19.12 -20.65
CA ASP A 177 -4.80 -18.05 -19.66
C ASP A 177 -3.54 -17.20 -19.90
N LYS A 178 -2.47 -17.78 -20.44
CA LYS A 178 -1.30 -17.01 -20.90
C LYS A 178 -1.69 -16.01 -22.00
N VAL A 179 -2.49 -16.43 -22.98
CA VAL A 179 -2.98 -15.56 -24.05
C VAL A 179 -3.89 -14.47 -23.48
N LYS A 180 -4.85 -14.83 -22.63
CA LYS A 180 -5.74 -13.86 -21.98
C LYS A 180 -4.99 -12.83 -21.11
N LEU A 181 -3.90 -13.23 -20.47
CA LEU A 181 -3.07 -12.31 -19.68
C LEU A 181 -2.38 -11.28 -20.58
N LEU A 182 -1.88 -11.70 -21.74
CA LEU A 182 -1.32 -10.81 -22.76
C LEU A 182 -2.39 -9.90 -23.38
N GLU A 183 -3.58 -10.45 -23.68
CA GLU A 183 -4.72 -9.66 -24.17
C GLU A 183 -5.10 -8.57 -23.17
N LEU A 184 -5.18 -8.90 -21.87
CA LEU A 184 -5.48 -7.92 -20.83
C LEU A 184 -4.43 -6.79 -20.76
N LEU A 185 -3.14 -7.14 -20.88
CA LEU A 185 -2.06 -6.14 -20.92
C LEU A 185 -2.17 -5.19 -22.12
N LEU A 186 -2.64 -5.69 -23.26
CA LEU A 186 -2.77 -4.93 -24.51
C LEU A 186 -4.07 -4.13 -24.62
N LYS A 187 -5.11 -4.44 -23.84
CA LYS A 187 -6.36 -3.67 -23.81
C LYS A 187 -6.14 -2.26 -23.30
N GLU A 188 -6.93 -1.31 -23.79
CA GLU A 188 -7.07 0.02 -23.18
C GLU A 188 -7.90 -0.06 -21.88
N GLU A 189 -7.65 0.84 -20.93
CA GLU A 189 -8.38 0.82 -19.65
C GLU A 189 -9.88 1.09 -19.81
N SER A 190 -10.28 1.87 -20.83
CA SER A 190 -11.67 2.13 -21.18
C SER A 190 -12.42 0.86 -21.58
N ASP A 191 -11.73 -0.06 -22.28
CA ASP A 191 -12.32 -1.28 -22.84
C ASP A 191 -12.50 -2.39 -21.80
N ILE A 192 -11.92 -2.22 -20.61
CA ILE A 192 -12.07 -3.14 -19.48
C ILE A 192 -13.33 -2.81 -18.67
N GLY A 193 -13.76 -1.54 -18.66
CA GLY A 193 -14.94 -1.12 -17.91
C GLY A 193 -14.81 -1.33 -16.39
N ASP A 194 -15.87 -1.86 -15.78
CA ASP A 194 -16.00 -2.23 -14.35
C ASP A 194 -15.91 -3.75 -14.12
N GLU A 195 -15.16 -4.46 -14.97
CA GLU A 195 -15.02 -5.93 -14.95
C GLU A 195 -14.20 -6.46 -13.75
N GLU A 196 -14.56 -7.67 -13.30
CA GLU A 196 -13.83 -8.42 -12.27
C GLU A 196 -12.72 -9.29 -12.88
N ILE A 197 -11.64 -9.52 -12.12
CA ILE A 197 -10.51 -10.37 -12.57
C ILE A 197 -11.00 -11.78 -12.96
N GLN A 198 -11.86 -12.38 -12.14
CA GLN A 198 -12.35 -13.75 -12.36
C GLN A 198 -13.13 -13.93 -13.67
N HIS A 199 -13.74 -12.88 -14.21
CA HIS A 199 -14.46 -12.96 -15.49
C HIS A 199 -13.53 -12.82 -16.70
N CYS A 200 -12.30 -12.36 -16.51
CA CYS A 200 -11.31 -12.25 -17.59
C CYS A 200 -10.67 -13.61 -17.92
N PHE A 201 -10.56 -14.52 -16.94
CA PHE A 201 -9.76 -15.74 -17.03
C PHE A 201 -10.58 -17.02 -16.92
N SER A 202 -9.96 -18.17 -17.14
CA SER A 202 -10.58 -19.45 -16.78
C SER A 202 -10.64 -19.60 -15.24
N PRO A 203 -11.52 -20.46 -14.68
CA PRO A 203 -11.50 -20.76 -13.25
C PRO A 203 -10.15 -21.30 -12.75
N ARG A 204 -9.40 -22.02 -13.62
CA ARG A 204 -8.07 -22.56 -13.30
C ARG A 204 -7.02 -21.48 -13.09
N PHE A 205 -7.20 -20.28 -13.62
CA PHE A 205 -6.29 -19.17 -13.40
C PHE A 205 -6.17 -18.83 -11.91
N CYS A 206 -7.30 -18.78 -11.19
CA CYS A 206 -7.33 -18.51 -9.75
C CYS A 206 -6.81 -19.69 -8.89
N GLU A 207 -6.51 -20.83 -9.52
CA GLU A 207 -5.89 -22.01 -8.90
C GLU A 207 -4.43 -22.18 -9.34
N SER A 208 -3.87 -21.24 -10.11
CA SER A 208 -2.50 -21.30 -10.63
C SER A 208 -1.46 -20.83 -9.59
N LEU A 209 -0.21 -21.27 -9.75
CA LEU A 209 0.88 -20.79 -8.88
C LEU A 209 1.13 -19.30 -9.12
N PHE A 210 0.95 -18.80 -10.35
CA PHE A 210 0.97 -17.38 -10.64
C PHE A 210 -0.01 -16.61 -9.74
N TRP A 211 -1.27 -17.04 -9.72
CA TRP A 211 -2.30 -16.35 -8.95
C TRP A 211 -1.97 -16.37 -7.47
N ASP A 212 -1.59 -17.52 -6.89
CA ASP A 212 -1.19 -17.58 -5.48
C ASP A 212 -0.05 -16.62 -5.14
N LEU A 213 0.96 -16.55 -6.01
CA LEU A 213 2.08 -15.64 -5.83
C LEU A 213 1.66 -14.17 -5.94
N TRP A 214 0.79 -13.86 -6.90
CA TRP A 214 0.38 -12.49 -7.21
C TRP A 214 -0.63 -11.95 -6.21
N CYS A 215 -1.71 -12.69 -5.99
CA CYS A 215 -2.83 -12.27 -5.14
C CYS A 215 -2.38 -12.10 -3.69
N THR A 216 -1.49 -12.96 -3.20
CA THR A 216 -0.91 -12.79 -1.85
C THR A 216 0.24 -11.80 -1.79
N MET A 217 0.90 -11.48 -2.91
CA MET A 217 1.88 -10.40 -2.88
C MET A 217 1.19 -9.03 -2.72
N TYR A 218 0.06 -8.83 -3.39
CA TYR A 218 -0.58 -7.52 -3.55
C TYR A 218 -1.96 -7.38 -2.90
N GLY A 219 -2.55 -8.45 -2.36
CA GLY A 219 -3.83 -8.42 -1.67
C GLY A 219 -5.06 -8.48 -2.59
N PHE A 220 -4.93 -9.04 -3.80
CA PHE A 220 -6.06 -9.19 -4.71
C PHE A 220 -6.96 -10.36 -4.32
N GLN A 221 -8.26 -10.18 -4.55
CA GLN A 221 -9.28 -11.23 -4.54
C GLN A 221 -9.87 -11.37 -5.95
N PRO A 222 -10.49 -12.52 -6.31
CA PRO A 222 -10.96 -12.76 -7.67
C PRO A 222 -11.99 -11.75 -8.20
N TRP A 223 -12.80 -11.17 -7.32
CA TRP A 223 -13.82 -10.14 -7.62
C TRP A 223 -13.28 -8.70 -7.62
N HIS A 224 -11.98 -8.50 -7.46
CA HIS A 224 -11.39 -7.16 -7.59
C HIS A 224 -11.31 -6.73 -9.06
N SER A 225 -11.07 -5.43 -9.25
CA SER A 225 -11.05 -4.77 -10.54
C SER A 225 -9.97 -5.32 -11.47
N ALA A 226 -10.37 -5.79 -12.65
CA ALA A 226 -9.46 -6.16 -13.72
C ALA A 226 -8.59 -4.97 -14.19
N LYS A 227 -9.11 -3.74 -14.05
CA LYS A 227 -8.39 -2.48 -14.35
C LYS A 227 -7.21 -2.27 -13.40
N GLU A 228 -7.42 -2.42 -12.09
CA GLU A 228 -6.31 -2.35 -11.12
C GLU A 228 -5.33 -3.49 -11.32
N PHE A 229 -5.82 -4.72 -11.53
CA PHE A 229 -4.96 -5.86 -11.82
C PHE A 229 -4.06 -5.60 -13.05
N ARG A 230 -4.61 -5.07 -14.15
CA ARG A 230 -3.84 -4.65 -15.33
C ARG A 230 -2.78 -3.61 -14.99
N ARG A 231 -3.12 -2.56 -14.23
CA ARG A 231 -2.15 -1.54 -13.81
C ARG A 231 -1.00 -2.17 -13.03
N TYR A 232 -1.31 -3.09 -12.11
CA TYR A 232 -0.31 -3.84 -11.35
C TYR A 232 0.60 -4.68 -12.24
N LEU A 233 0.04 -5.36 -13.26
CA LEU A 233 0.84 -6.15 -14.20
C LEU A 233 1.88 -5.25 -14.89
N HIS A 234 1.44 -4.11 -15.47
CA HIS A 234 2.33 -3.12 -16.10
C HIS A 234 3.35 -2.51 -15.12
N ARG A 235 2.87 -2.10 -13.95
CA ARG A 235 3.64 -1.37 -12.93
C ARG A 235 4.80 -2.18 -12.36
N PHE A 236 4.66 -3.51 -12.33
CA PHE A 236 5.61 -4.44 -11.72
C PHE A 236 6.06 -5.55 -12.68
N LEU A 237 6.08 -5.29 -14.00
CA LEU A 237 6.62 -6.24 -14.99
C LEU A 237 8.02 -6.73 -14.65
N HIS A 238 8.88 -5.85 -14.12
CA HIS A 238 10.24 -6.18 -13.69
C HIS A 238 10.32 -7.13 -12.49
N GLU A 239 9.21 -7.35 -11.77
CA GLU A 239 9.15 -8.29 -10.64
C GLU A 239 8.75 -9.71 -11.02
N PHE A 240 8.30 -9.94 -12.26
CA PHE A 240 7.90 -11.28 -12.72
C PHE A 240 8.97 -12.35 -12.48
N PRO A 241 10.27 -12.11 -12.78
CA PRO A 241 11.33 -13.08 -12.48
C PRO A 241 11.51 -13.37 -10.98
N ASN A 242 11.05 -12.47 -10.11
CA ASN A 242 11.27 -12.50 -8.67
C ASN A 242 10.04 -12.98 -7.87
N LEU A 243 8.89 -13.28 -8.49
CA LEU A 243 7.66 -13.61 -7.76
C LEU A 243 7.84 -14.74 -6.72
N GLN A 244 8.65 -15.74 -7.06
CA GLN A 244 8.93 -16.90 -6.21
C GLN A 244 9.86 -16.63 -5.02
N ASN A 245 10.64 -15.55 -5.03
CA ASN A 245 11.68 -15.29 -4.01
C ASN A 245 11.63 -13.88 -3.41
N MET A 246 10.84 -12.98 -4.01
CA MET A 246 10.65 -11.59 -3.63
C MET A 246 11.95 -10.77 -3.60
N ALA A 247 12.91 -11.09 -4.47
CA ALA A 247 14.23 -10.45 -4.49
C ALA A 247 14.21 -8.95 -4.85
N GLY A 248 13.20 -8.47 -5.58
CA GLY A 248 13.04 -7.05 -5.89
C GLY A 248 12.26 -6.25 -4.83
N VAL A 249 11.82 -6.90 -3.74
CA VAL A 249 11.15 -6.21 -2.63
C VAL A 249 12.18 -5.61 -1.67
N GLU A 250 12.12 -4.29 -1.54
CA GLU A 250 12.88 -3.53 -0.56
C GLU A 250 12.09 -3.41 0.75
N ARG A 251 12.81 -3.24 1.87
CA ARG A 251 12.24 -3.21 3.21
C ARG A 251 12.84 -2.14 4.09
N THR A 252 12.07 -1.73 5.07
CA THR A 252 12.51 -0.87 6.17
C THR A 252 13.28 -1.69 7.23
N PRO A 253 14.26 -1.09 7.95
CA PRO A 253 15.04 -1.80 8.98
C PRO A 253 14.19 -2.34 10.15
N MET A 254 13.15 -1.58 10.53
CA MET A 254 12.13 -1.93 11.51
C MET A 254 10.75 -1.77 10.85
N ASN A 255 9.65 -1.84 11.60
CA ASN A 255 8.33 -1.56 11.06
C ASN A 255 8.22 -0.15 10.45
N ASP A 256 7.26 0.01 9.54
CA ASP A 256 7.12 1.21 8.72
C ASP A 256 6.81 2.47 9.55
N PHE A 257 6.11 2.31 10.68
CA PHE A 257 5.87 3.41 11.61
C PHE A 257 7.19 3.97 12.15
N GLU A 258 8.05 3.10 12.66
CA GLU A 258 9.29 3.52 13.32
C GLU A 258 10.39 3.89 12.34
N SER A 259 10.42 3.27 11.16
CA SER A 259 11.46 3.55 10.16
C SER A 259 11.14 4.75 9.27
N VAL A 260 9.86 5.09 9.11
CA VAL A 260 9.42 6.14 8.19
C VAL A 260 8.60 7.22 8.89
N ILE A 261 7.52 6.86 9.58
CA ILE A 261 6.61 7.85 10.17
C ILE A 261 7.26 8.63 11.32
N LEU A 262 7.87 7.95 12.29
CA LEU A 262 8.45 8.61 13.46
C LEU A 262 9.57 9.60 13.08
N PRO A 263 10.55 9.25 12.20
CA PRO A 263 11.56 10.22 11.78
C PRO A 263 10.97 11.38 10.97
N LEU A 264 9.97 11.14 10.12
CA LEU A 264 9.24 12.19 9.39
C LEU A 264 8.55 13.16 10.34
N GLU A 265 7.72 12.65 11.25
CA GLU A 265 6.98 13.45 12.23
C GLU A 265 7.95 14.26 13.09
N LYS A 266 8.99 13.61 13.63
CA LYS A 266 10.02 14.29 14.41
C LYS A 266 10.70 15.42 13.63
N TYR A 267 11.13 15.15 12.39
CA TYR A 267 11.78 16.15 11.55
C TYR A 267 10.88 17.36 11.29
N LEU A 268 9.59 17.13 11.00
CA LEU A 268 8.63 18.19 10.72
C LEU A 268 8.29 19.01 11.98
N VAL A 269 8.16 18.37 13.14
CA VAL A 269 7.99 19.06 14.43
C VAL A 269 9.22 19.91 14.74
N ASP A 270 10.43 19.39 14.55
CA ASP A 270 11.68 20.12 14.80
C ASP A 270 11.84 21.34 13.87
N LEU A 271 11.23 21.32 12.67
CA LEU A 271 11.15 22.48 11.76
C LEU A 271 10.09 23.52 12.17
N GLY A 272 9.17 23.18 13.08
CA GLY A 272 8.10 24.07 13.54
C GLY A 272 6.77 23.93 12.81
N VAL A 273 6.49 22.77 12.18
CA VAL A 273 5.16 22.44 11.65
C VAL A 273 4.15 22.31 12.79
N ASP A 274 2.94 22.82 12.59
CA ASP A 274 1.86 22.77 13.58
C ASP A 274 1.05 21.47 13.47
N PHE A 275 1.28 20.54 14.41
CA PHE A 275 0.50 19.30 14.53
C PHE A 275 -0.63 19.46 15.54
N ARG A 276 -1.87 19.26 15.08
CA ARG A 276 -3.09 19.36 15.88
C ARG A 276 -3.79 18.01 15.98
N TYR A 277 -3.48 17.27 17.03
CA TYR A 277 -4.07 15.95 17.31
C TYR A 277 -5.41 16.03 18.04
N GLY A 278 -6.22 14.98 17.94
CA GLY A 278 -7.54 14.89 18.58
C GLY A 278 -8.59 15.82 17.96
N ILE A 279 -8.32 16.34 16.76
CA ILE A 279 -9.22 17.26 16.04
C ILE A 279 -9.74 16.58 14.78
N THR A 280 -11.06 16.41 14.71
CA THR A 280 -11.75 15.93 13.51
C THR A 280 -12.18 17.12 12.66
N VAL A 281 -11.93 17.08 11.34
CA VAL A 281 -12.61 17.96 10.38
C VAL A 281 -13.88 17.24 9.91
N GLU A 282 -15.05 17.81 10.22
CA GLU A 282 -16.36 17.20 9.93
C GLU A 282 -16.90 17.62 8.56
N SER A 283 -16.63 18.84 8.10
CA SER A 283 -17.06 19.34 6.78
C SER A 283 -16.22 20.52 6.29
N LEU A 284 -16.31 20.78 4.98
CA LEU A 284 -15.70 21.94 4.31
C LEU A 284 -16.80 22.90 3.84
N GLU A 285 -16.61 24.20 4.03
CA GLU A 285 -17.45 25.22 3.40
C GLU A 285 -16.71 25.84 2.21
N PHE A 286 -17.47 26.16 1.16
CA PHE A 286 -16.95 26.76 -0.07
C PHE A 286 -17.40 28.21 -0.22
N ASN A 287 -16.53 29.06 -0.75
CA ASN A 287 -16.83 30.45 -1.02
C ASN A 287 -17.92 30.57 -2.11
N LYS A 288 -19.09 31.08 -1.73
CA LYS A 288 -20.23 31.24 -2.63
C LYS A 288 -19.97 32.27 -3.73
N GLU A 289 -19.11 33.26 -3.47
CA GLU A 289 -18.80 34.38 -4.37
C GLU A 289 -17.81 33.98 -5.48
N SER A 290 -17.09 32.85 -5.34
CA SER A 290 -16.13 32.37 -6.35
C SER A 290 -16.77 31.71 -7.59
N GLY A 291 -18.08 31.90 -7.81
CA GLY A 291 -18.80 31.33 -8.94
C GLY A 291 -18.67 29.81 -9.00
N ASP A 292 -18.10 29.29 -10.10
CA ASP A 292 -17.90 27.85 -10.31
C ASP A 292 -16.59 27.30 -9.73
N GLU A 293 -15.71 28.16 -9.20
CA GLU A 293 -14.44 27.73 -8.62
C GLU A 293 -14.65 26.98 -7.29
N ILE A 294 -13.86 25.92 -7.10
CA ILE A 294 -13.83 25.17 -5.84
C ILE A 294 -12.81 25.89 -4.94
N CYS A 295 -13.32 26.80 -4.12
CA CYS A 295 -12.56 27.60 -3.18
C CYS A 295 -13.06 27.34 -1.75
N VAL A 296 -12.31 26.58 -0.95
CA VAL A 296 -12.64 26.32 0.46
C VAL A 296 -12.43 27.60 1.26
N SER A 297 -13.42 27.98 2.06
CA SER A 297 -13.40 29.15 2.93
C SER A 297 -13.38 28.82 4.42
N LYS A 298 -13.75 27.59 4.81
CA LYS A 298 -13.77 27.18 6.22
C LYS A 298 -13.66 25.67 6.39
N LEU A 299 -12.98 25.25 7.46
CA LEU A 299 -12.95 23.89 7.98
C LEU A 299 -13.78 23.82 9.26
N ASN A 300 -14.86 23.04 9.27
CA ASN A 300 -15.62 22.79 10.49
C ASN A 300 -14.99 21.66 11.27
N THR A 301 -14.59 21.93 12.51
CA THR A 301 -13.79 21.04 13.34
C THR A 301 -14.46 20.69 14.66
N LYS A 302 -14.08 19.53 15.20
CA LYS A 302 -14.55 19.02 16.47
C LYS A 302 -13.42 18.42 17.28
N VAL A 303 -13.31 18.82 18.53
CA VAL A 303 -12.47 18.17 19.54
C VAL A 303 -13.38 17.41 20.49
N ALA A 304 -12.98 16.19 20.86
CA ALA A 304 -13.79 15.35 21.74
C ALA A 304 -14.06 16.08 23.07
N GLY A 305 -15.33 16.24 23.43
CA GLY A 305 -15.76 16.87 24.67
C GLY A 305 -15.75 18.41 24.67
N THR A 306 -15.51 19.07 23.54
CA THR A 306 -15.63 20.54 23.41
C THR A 306 -16.74 20.93 22.44
N THR A 307 -17.06 22.23 22.39
CA THR A 307 -17.89 22.80 21.33
C THR A 307 -17.19 22.73 19.99
N ASN A 308 -17.98 22.67 18.91
CA ASN A 308 -17.48 22.77 17.54
C ASN A 308 -16.72 24.09 17.37
N ALA A 309 -15.60 24.02 16.64
CA ALA A 309 -14.78 25.16 16.28
C ALA A 309 -14.63 25.22 14.75
N ALA A 310 -14.28 26.38 14.22
CA ALA A 310 -14.03 26.54 12.81
C ALA A 310 -12.64 27.13 12.57
N ILE A 311 -12.03 26.74 11.45
CA ILE A 311 -10.81 27.36 10.94
C ILE A 311 -11.19 28.08 9.64
N ASP A 312 -11.09 29.41 9.63
CA ASP A 312 -11.27 30.20 8.42
C ASP A 312 -10.08 29.99 7.48
N VAL A 313 -10.36 29.82 6.18
CA VAL A 313 -9.38 29.59 5.13
C VAL A 313 -9.42 30.76 4.17
N ARG A 314 -8.30 31.46 4.00
CA ARG A 314 -8.24 32.59 3.06
C ARG A 314 -8.12 32.06 1.62
N PRO A 315 -8.49 32.84 0.59
CA PRO A 315 -8.33 32.42 -0.80
C PRO A 315 -6.89 32.05 -1.20
N GLN A 316 -5.90 32.68 -0.58
CA GLN A 316 -4.47 32.35 -0.79
C GLN A 316 -4.00 31.09 -0.05
N ASP A 317 -4.74 30.60 0.94
CA ASP A 317 -4.38 29.41 1.71
C ASP A 317 -4.81 28.15 0.97
N ILE A 318 -4.13 27.03 1.23
CA ILE A 318 -4.39 25.73 0.60
C ILE A 318 -4.97 24.74 1.62
N VAL A 319 -5.92 23.92 1.17
CA VAL A 319 -6.43 22.77 1.92
C VAL A 319 -6.06 21.50 1.16
N LEU A 320 -5.39 20.56 1.83
CA LEU A 320 -5.08 19.24 1.29
C LEU A 320 -5.79 18.19 2.15
N THR A 321 -6.61 17.33 1.55
CA THR A 321 -7.39 16.33 2.30
C THR A 321 -7.10 14.92 1.81
N THR A 322 -6.88 14.00 2.75
CA THR A 322 -6.80 12.56 2.43
C THR A 322 -8.21 11.98 2.34
N LEU A 323 -8.61 11.54 1.16
CA LEU A 323 -9.94 10.93 0.95
C LEU A 323 -9.95 9.46 1.33
N GLY A 324 -11.02 9.05 2.01
CA GLY A 324 -11.26 7.65 2.38
C GLY A 324 -10.19 7.08 3.32
N SER A 325 -10.46 5.90 3.89
CA SER A 325 -9.43 5.17 4.62
C SER A 325 -9.68 3.67 4.57
N MET A 326 -8.66 2.95 4.10
CA MET A 326 -8.64 1.49 4.10
C MET A 326 -8.62 0.88 5.51
N VAL A 327 -8.26 1.68 6.52
CA VAL A 327 -8.13 1.25 7.92
C VAL A 327 -9.18 1.84 8.84
N SER A 328 -10.18 2.56 8.30
CA SER A 328 -11.32 2.98 9.11
C SER A 328 -12.07 1.75 9.62
N ASP A 329 -12.67 1.89 10.79
CA ASP A 329 -13.50 0.86 11.42
C ASP A 329 -12.83 -0.50 11.65
N CYS A 330 -11.49 -0.56 11.64
CA CYS A 330 -10.75 -1.75 12.04
C CYS A 330 -11.19 -2.21 13.43
N LYS A 331 -11.51 -3.49 13.57
CA LYS A 331 -11.95 -4.10 14.83
C LYS A 331 -10.83 -4.99 15.36
N VAL A 332 -10.40 -4.71 16.59
CA VAL A 332 -9.27 -5.41 17.23
C VAL A 332 -9.82 -6.47 18.18
N GLY A 333 -9.34 -7.70 18.05
CA GLY A 333 -9.58 -8.77 19.02
C GLY A 333 -8.43 -8.89 20.02
N SER A 334 -8.28 -10.05 20.64
CA SER A 334 -7.19 -10.34 21.57
C SER A 334 -6.65 -11.74 21.37
N ASN A 335 -5.71 -12.15 22.23
CA ASN A 335 -5.19 -13.51 22.20
C ASN A 335 -6.29 -14.56 22.43
N VAL A 336 -7.32 -14.22 23.21
CA VAL A 336 -8.38 -15.16 23.65
C VAL A 336 -9.77 -14.77 23.16
N GLU A 337 -9.93 -13.60 22.55
CA GLU A 337 -11.20 -13.12 22.00
C GLU A 337 -11.07 -12.79 20.51
N GLN A 338 -12.08 -13.16 19.74
CA GLN A 338 -12.21 -12.75 18.34
C GLN A 338 -12.42 -11.22 18.23
N PRO A 339 -12.06 -10.59 17.10
CA PRO A 339 -12.45 -9.20 16.87
C PRO A 339 -13.98 -9.04 16.87
N PRO A 340 -14.50 -7.85 17.22
CA PRO A 340 -15.91 -7.54 17.04
C PRO A 340 -16.43 -7.94 15.65
N PRO A 341 -17.69 -8.41 15.53
CA PRO A 341 -18.24 -8.87 14.27
C PRO A 341 -18.12 -7.85 13.14
N MET A 342 -18.09 -8.36 11.90
CA MET A 342 -18.19 -7.55 10.71
C MET A 342 -19.45 -6.68 10.77
N PRO A 343 -19.35 -5.36 10.56
CA PRO A 343 -20.52 -4.50 10.51
C PRO A 343 -21.40 -4.92 9.34
N LYS A 344 -22.72 -4.91 9.55
CA LYS A 344 -23.66 -5.16 8.45
C LYS A 344 -23.63 -3.99 7.49
N GLN A 345 -23.93 -4.23 6.21
CA GLN A 345 -23.92 -3.16 5.21
C GLN A 345 -24.84 -1.98 5.57
N ALA A 346 -26.02 -2.26 6.15
CA ALA A 346 -26.93 -1.23 6.63
C ALA A 346 -26.31 -0.37 7.74
N GLU A 347 -25.59 -0.98 8.68
CA GLU A 347 -24.95 -0.29 9.81
C GLU A 347 -23.84 0.67 9.32
N ILE A 348 -23.13 0.30 8.26
CA ILE A 348 -22.10 1.15 7.64
C ILE A 348 -22.74 2.37 6.99
N THR A 349 -23.81 2.18 6.23
CA THR A 349 -24.50 3.28 5.55
C THR A 349 -25.14 4.25 6.55
N GLU A 350 -25.68 3.73 7.65
CA GLU A 350 -26.27 4.55 8.72
C GLU A 350 -25.22 5.26 9.58
N ASN A 351 -24.05 4.64 9.78
CA ASN A 351 -23.00 5.14 10.68
C ASN A 351 -21.64 5.18 9.97
N LEU A 352 -21.54 5.98 8.91
CA LEU A 352 -20.27 6.18 8.22
C LEU A 352 -19.20 6.72 9.17
N SER A 353 -18.02 6.11 9.15
CA SER A 353 -16.86 6.71 9.81
C SER A 353 -16.61 8.11 9.27
N LEU A 354 -16.02 8.97 10.11
CA LEU A 354 -15.86 10.39 9.82
C LEU A 354 -15.13 10.67 8.49
N VAL A 355 -14.14 9.86 8.13
CA VAL A 355 -13.41 10.01 6.86
C VAL A 355 -14.26 9.65 5.64
N TRP A 356 -15.10 8.62 5.73
CA TRP A 356 -16.05 8.27 4.68
C TRP A 356 -17.17 9.29 4.60
N LYS A 357 -17.69 9.74 5.75
CA LYS A 357 -18.71 10.79 5.81
C LYS A 357 -18.23 12.10 5.17
N LEU A 358 -17.02 12.56 5.49
CA LEU A 358 -16.46 13.79 4.89
C LEU A 358 -16.46 13.69 3.36
N TRP A 359 -16.01 12.56 2.81
CA TRP A 359 -16.02 12.36 1.36
C TRP A 359 -17.44 12.25 0.80
N THR A 360 -18.35 11.50 1.44
CA THR A 360 -19.76 11.42 1.04
C THR A 360 -20.43 12.79 1.00
N ASP A 361 -20.21 13.62 2.01
CA ASP A 361 -20.78 14.97 2.05
C ASP A 361 -20.20 15.87 0.94
N LEU A 362 -18.90 15.73 0.63
CA LEU A 362 -18.29 16.42 -0.52
C LEU A 362 -18.88 15.99 -1.86
N ALA A 363 -19.19 14.71 -2.02
CA ALA A 363 -19.78 14.14 -3.23
C ALA A 363 -21.32 14.23 -3.30
N ASN A 364 -21.97 14.80 -2.29
CA ASN A 364 -23.43 14.88 -2.24
C ASN A 364 -23.94 16.16 -2.94
N PRO A 365 -24.70 16.07 -4.06
CA PRO A 365 -25.21 17.24 -4.78
C PRO A 365 -26.22 18.08 -3.98
N GLU A 366 -26.84 17.51 -2.94
CA GLU A 366 -27.74 18.25 -2.04
C GLU A 366 -26.98 19.12 -1.03
N LEU A 367 -25.73 18.75 -0.70
CA LEU A 367 -24.90 19.45 0.29
C LEU A 367 -23.82 20.32 -0.37
N ASN A 368 -23.35 19.93 -1.55
CA ASN A 368 -22.23 20.56 -2.23
C ASN A 368 -22.54 20.76 -3.72
N ARG A 369 -22.60 22.02 -4.16
CA ARG A 369 -22.78 22.38 -5.58
C ARG A 369 -21.65 21.85 -6.49
N HIS A 370 -20.49 21.54 -5.92
CA HIS A 370 -19.33 21.01 -6.63
C HIS A 370 -19.24 19.47 -6.57
N ALA A 371 -20.29 18.78 -6.11
CA ALA A 371 -20.32 17.33 -5.89
C ALA A 371 -19.74 16.47 -7.02
N ALA A 372 -20.03 16.81 -8.27
CA ALA A 372 -19.55 16.08 -9.44
C ALA A 372 -18.01 16.01 -9.55
N ALA A 373 -17.29 16.90 -8.85
CA ALA A 373 -15.84 16.95 -8.85
C ALA A 373 -15.19 15.97 -7.84
N PHE A 374 -16.00 15.33 -6.98
CA PHE A 374 -15.52 14.52 -5.85
C PHE A 374 -15.74 13.01 -6.02
N GLY A 375 -16.26 12.54 -7.16
CA GLY A 375 -16.42 11.12 -7.47
C GLY A 375 -17.50 10.40 -6.65
N ASP A 376 -17.40 9.07 -6.51
CA ASP A 376 -18.39 8.22 -5.84
C ASP A 376 -17.76 7.44 -4.66
N PRO A 377 -17.77 8.00 -3.43
CA PRO A 377 -17.27 7.29 -2.26
C PRO A 377 -18.05 6.01 -1.95
N ALA A 378 -19.34 5.93 -2.30
CA ALA A 378 -20.18 4.79 -1.99
C ALA A 378 -19.68 3.53 -2.71
N ASN A 379 -19.11 3.66 -3.90
CA ASN A 379 -18.49 2.54 -4.61
C ASN A 379 -17.43 1.80 -3.75
N PHE A 380 -16.72 2.52 -2.87
CA PHE A 380 -15.61 1.99 -2.08
C PHE A 380 -16.01 1.50 -0.68
N TYR A 381 -16.90 2.20 0.02
CA TYR A 381 -17.30 1.79 1.38
C TYR A 381 -18.53 0.86 1.41
N SER A 382 -19.32 0.77 0.33
CA SER A 382 -20.57 0.00 0.36
C SER A 382 -20.42 -1.51 0.08
N ARG A 383 -19.18 -1.99 -0.08
CA ARG A 383 -18.87 -3.36 -0.53
C ARG A 383 -17.91 -4.07 0.41
N VAL A 384 -18.24 -4.12 1.70
CA VAL A 384 -17.35 -4.73 2.70
C VAL A 384 -17.08 -6.20 2.41
N ALA A 385 -18.07 -6.96 1.96
CA ALA A 385 -17.88 -8.36 1.57
C ALA A 385 -16.76 -8.54 0.52
N ASN A 386 -16.56 -7.54 -0.35
CA ASN A 386 -15.56 -7.57 -1.42
C ASN A 386 -14.26 -6.81 -1.11
N SER A 387 -14.17 -6.17 0.06
CA SER A 387 -13.04 -5.31 0.44
C SER A 387 -12.45 -5.63 1.82
N ASN A 388 -12.94 -6.67 2.49
CA ASN A 388 -12.46 -7.06 3.80
C ASN A 388 -11.39 -8.16 3.73
N TRP A 389 -10.50 -8.13 4.72
CA TRP A 389 -9.74 -9.29 5.16
C TRP A 389 -9.37 -9.15 6.65
N LEU A 390 -8.76 -10.17 7.22
CA LEU A 390 -8.30 -10.16 8.61
C LEU A 390 -6.78 -10.30 8.66
N CYS A 391 -6.11 -9.40 9.38
CA CYS A 391 -4.70 -9.52 9.69
C CYS A 391 -4.46 -9.85 11.17
N PHE A 392 -3.26 -10.29 11.50
CA PHE A 392 -2.86 -10.62 12.85
C PHE A 392 -1.37 -10.40 13.05
N THR A 393 -0.98 -10.06 14.28
CA THR A 393 0.42 -9.96 14.68
C THR A 393 0.67 -10.97 15.79
N VAL A 394 1.70 -11.82 15.64
CA VAL A 394 2.09 -12.82 16.66
C VAL A 394 3.38 -12.36 17.32
N THR A 395 3.34 -12.27 18.65
CA THR A 395 4.49 -11.99 19.51
C THR A 395 4.89 -13.28 20.22
N LEU A 396 6.02 -13.86 19.82
CA LEU A 396 6.60 -15.06 20.41
C LEU A 396 7.63 -14.67 21.46
N LYS A 397 7.60 -15.30 22.63
CA LYS A 397 8.49 -14.99 23.76
C LYS A 397 9.85 -15.68 23.70
N ASN A 398 10.11 -16.46 22.66
CA ASN A 398 11.37 -17.15 22.42
C ASN A 398 11.56 -17.44 20.91
N THR A 399 12.67 -18.09 20.57
CA THR A 399 13.07 -18.40 19.19
C THR A 399 12.69 -19.82 18.74
N ASP A 400 11.94 -20.58 19.53
CA ASP A 400 11.61 -22.00 19.22
C ASP A 400 10.93 -22.17 17.86
N PHE A 401 10.01 -21.25 17.54
CA PHE A 401 9.33 -21.22 16.24
C PHE A 401 10.33 -21.02 15.09
N MET A 402 11.28 -20.08 15.23
CA MET A 402 12.27 -19.78 14.21
C MET A 402 13.23 -20.96 13.99
N LYS A 403 13.62 -21.65 15.06
CA LYS A 403 14.45 -22.85 14.98
C LYS A 403 13.73 -23.96 14.21
N ARG A 404 12.48 -24.25 14.55
CA ARG A 404 11.67 -25.27 13.86
C ARG A 404 11.44 -24.93 12.39
N LEU A 405 11.20 -23.66 12.09
CA LEU A 405 11.06 -23.18 10.72
C LEU A 405 12.36 -23.36 9.93
N GLY A 406 13.50 -23.06 10.54
CA GLY A 406 14.82 -23.30 9.96
C GLY A 406 15.08 -24.78 9.70
N ASP A 407 14.83 -25.64 10.70
CA ASP A 407 14.99 -27.10 10.59
C ASP A 407 14.12 -27.67 9.46
N TRP A 408 12.86 -27.26 9.37
CA TRP A 408 11.93 -27.69 8.32
C TRP A 408 12.33 -27.17 6.92
N ALA A 409 12.84 -25.94 6.84
CA ALA A 409 13.24 -25.32 5.58
C ALA A 409 14.62 -25.77 5.06
N GLY A 410 15.35 -26.58 5.83
CA GLY A 410 16.71 -27.01 5.52
C GLY A 410 17.78 -25.94 5.79
N GLY A 411 17.50 -24.96 6.66
CA GLY A 411 18.45 -23.97 7.14
C GLY A 411 17.78 -22.72 7.74
N GLN A 412 18.50 -22.07 8.67
CA GLN A 412 18.00 -20.89 9.39
C GLN A 412 18.06 -19.63 8.53
N ARG A 413 16.99 -18.82 8.56
CA ARG A 413 16.98 -17.45 8.02
C ARG A 413 16.58 -16.43 9.08
N ASP A 414 17.05 -15.20 8.89
CA ASP A 414 16.74 -14.05 9.73
C ASP A 414 15.38 -13.42 9.40
N SER A 415 14.88 -13.64 8.17
CA SER A 415 13.55 -13.18 7.77
C SER A 415 12.95 -14.06 6.66
N TYR A 416 11.63 -14.03 6.57
CA TYR A 416 10.82 -14.68 5.55
C TYR A 416 9.83 -13.63 4.99
N PRO A 417 10.08 -13.04 3.81
CA PRO A 417 9.31 -11.91 3.29
C PRO A 417 7.81 -12.18 3.13
N LEU A 418 7.43 -13.38 2.69
CA LEU A 418 6.04 -13.81 2.62
C LEU A 418 5.98 -15.33 2.40
N VAL A 419 5.29 -16.02 3.28
CA VAL A 419 5.00 -17.46 3.20
C VAL A 419 3.49 -17.61 3.09
N THR A 420 3.01 -18.17 1.99
CA THR A 420 1.58 -18.40 1.75
C THR A 420 1.26 -19.88 1.87
N PHE A 421 0.20 -20.20 2.60
CA PHE A 421 -0.33 -21.55 2.73
C PHE A 421 -1.44 -21.74 1.71
N ARG A 422 -1.10 -22.36 0.57
CA ARG A 422 -1.95 -22.44 -0.61
C ARG A 422 -3.26 -23.16 -0.34
N ASP A 423 -3.20 -24.27 0.38
CA ASP A 423 -4.35 -25.13 0.66
C ASP A 423 -5.15 -24.67 1.90
N SER A 424 -4.84 -23.49 2.43
CA SER A 424 -5.63 -22.86 3.50
C SER A 424 -6.91 -22.27 2.90
N PRO A 425 -8.11 -22.63 3.41
CA PRO A 425 -9.36 -21.98 3.00
C PRO A 425 -9.35 -20.46 3.20
N TRP A 426 -8.64 -19.97 4.23
CA TRP A 426 -8.45 -18.54 4.46
C TRP A 426 -7.49 -17.86 3.48
N LEU A 427 -6.76 -18.64 2.66
CA LEU A 427 -5.55 -18.24 1.94
C LEU A 427 -4.60 -17.45 2.86
N VAL A 428 -4.25 -18.04 4.00
CA VAL A 428 -3.44 -17.37 5.02
C VAL A 428 -2.00 -17.22 4.56
N SER A 429 -1.40 -16.06 4.85
CA SER A 429 0.01 -15.77 4.61
C SER A 429 0.65 -15.13 5.83
N ILE A 430 1.94 -15.42 6.05
CA ILE A 430 2.74 -14.83 7.12
C ILE A 430 4.03 -14.22 6.57
N THR A 431 4.47 -13.13 7.20
CA THR A 431 5.75 -12.47 7.01
C THR A 431 6.48 -12.45 8.34
N ILE A 432 7.72 -12.91 8.33
CA ILE A 432 8.62 -12.82 9.48
C ILE A 432 9.67 -11.79 9.09
N PRO A 433 9.52 -10.51 9.50
CA PRO A 433 10.49 -9.48 9.17
C PRO A 433 11.81 -9.70 9.89
N ASN A 434 12.82 -8.90 9.55
CA ASN A 434 14.06 -8.84 10.31
C ASN A 434 13.76 -8.48 11.77
N GLN A 435 14.48 -9.11 12.71
CA GLN A 435 14.32 -8.88 14.14
C GLN A 435 15.52 -8.07 14.69
N PRO A 436 15.32 -7.15 15.66
CA PRO A 436 14.04 -6.69 16.17
C PRO A 436 13.25 -5.90 15.11
N TYR A 437 11.93 -6.08 15.10
CA TYR A 437 11.03 -5.37 14.18
C TYR A 437 10.40 -4.12 14.82
N PHE A 438 10.41 -4.04 16.15
CA PHE A 438 9.98 -2.88 16.92
C PHE A 438 11.12 -2.34 17.78
N LEU A 439 11.11 -1.03 18.00
CA LEU A 439 12.02 -0.32 18.87
C LEU A 439 11.80 -0.81 20.30
N GLY A 440 12.89 -1.23 20.96
CA GLY A 440 12.83 -1.81 22.30
C GLY A 440 12.25 -3.23 22.36
N GLN A 441 12.09 -3.92 21.23
CA GLN A 441 11.72 -5.33 21.23
C GLN A 441 12.77 -6.17 21.97
N PRO A 442 12.38 -7.01 22.96
CA PRO A 442 13.31 -7.85 23.68
C PRO A 442 14.06 -8.82 22.74
N LYS A 443 15.35 -9.07 23.02
CA LYS A 443 16.24 -9.87 22.17
C LYS A 443 15.70 -11.26 21.81
N GLU A 444 15.06 -11.93 22.76
CA GLU A 444 14.51 -13.28 22.57
C GLU A 444 13.08 -13.28 22.03
N THR A 445 12.46 -12.11 21.87
CA THR A 445 11.12 -11.99 21.29
C THR A 445 11.20 -12.01 19.78
N VAL A 446 10.34 -12.79 19.13
CA VAL A 446 10.16 -12.79 17.68
C VAL A 446 8.78 -12.26 17.37
N VAL A 447 8.69 -11.34 16.40
CA VAL A 447 7.40 -10.85 15.90
C VAL A 447 7.23 -11.25 14.45
N LEU A 448 6.07 -11.82 14.14
CA LEU A 448 5.63 -12.05 12.77
C LEU A 448 4.26 -11.42 12.56
N TRP A 449 3.96 -11.11 11.31
CA TRP A 449 2.67 -10.58 10.89
C TRP A 449 2.04 -11.54 9.87
N GLY A 450 0.73 -11.60 9.81
CA GLY A 450 0.03 -12.38 8.80
C GLY A 450 -1.37 -11.87 8.52
N TYR A 451 -1.99 -12.45 7.51
CA TYR A 451 -3.36 -12.13 7.12
C TYR A 451 -3.98 -13.30 6.33
N GLY A 452 -5.31 -13.37 6.30
CA GLY A 452 -6.08 -14.29 5.46
C GLY A 452 -7.02 -13.51 4.55
N LEU A 453 -6.98 -13.78 3.25
CA LEU A 453 -7.79 -13.09 2.24
C LEU A 453 -9.27 -13.49 2.27
N PHE A 454 -9.60 -14.66 2.83
CA PHE A 454 -10.98 -15.16 2.89
C PHE A 454 -11.40 -15.44 4.34
N PRO A 455 -11.58 -14.40 5.17
CA PRO A 455 -11.77 -14.56 6.61
C PRO A 455 -13.15 -15.10 7.01
N ASP A 456 -14.07 -15.20 6.05
CA ASP A 456 -15.41 -15.78 6.16
C ASP A 456 -15.41 -17.31 6.00
N GLN A 457 -14.37 -17.89 5.41
CA GLN A 457 -14.25 -19.33 5.17
C GLN A 457 -13.85 -20.10 6.44
N ASP A 458 -14.27 -21.35 6.56
CA ASP A 458 -13.88 -22.21 7.69
C ASP A 458 -12.43 -22.67 7.59
N GLY A 459 -11.64 -22.50 8.65
CA GLY A 459 -10.24 -22.92 8.70
C GLY A 459 -10.08 -24.44 8.72
N THR A 460 -8.95 -24.94 8.22
CA THR A 460 -8.62 -26.36 8.17
C THR A 460 -8.44 -26.96 9.56
N TYR A 461 -7.83 -26.24 10.50
CA TYR A 461 -7.54 -26.68 11.86
C TYR A 461 -8.39 -25.98 12.91
N ALA A 462 -8.77 -24.73 12.66
CA ALA A 462 -9.69 -23.97 13.53
C ALA A 462 -11.15 -24.43 13.38
N LYS A 463 -11.54 -24.99 12.21
CA LYS A 463 -12.89 -25.51 11.92
C LYS A 463 -14.04 -24.51 12.12
N LYS A 464 -13.75 -23.23 11.89
CA LYS A 464 -14.70 -22.11 11.95
C LYS A 464 -14.17 -20.93 11.13
N PRO A 465 -14.99 -19.89 10.87
CA PRO A 465 -14.53 -18.73 10.12
C PRO A 465 -13.39 -18.01 10.83
N MET A 466 -12.43 -17.46 10.07
CA MET A 466 -11.33 -16.66 10.66
C MET A 466 -11.87 -15.48 11.49
N THR A 467 -12.97 -14.86 11.05
CA THR A 467 -13.67 -13.80 11.79
C THR A 467 -14.27 -14.25 13.13
N LYS A 468 -14.37 -15.56 13.37
CA LYS A 468 -14.83 -16.17 14.63
C LYS A 468 -13.70 -16.77 15.48
N CYS A 469 -12.45 -16.49 15.09
CA CYS A 469 -11.27 -16.99 15.74
C CYS A 469 -10.68 -15.95 16.69
N SER A 470 -10.28 -16.41 17.89
CA SER A 470 -9.36 -15.68 18.76
C SER A 470 -7.96 -15.64 18.13
N GLY A 471 -7.05 -14.84 18.71
CA GLY A 471 -5.65 -14.87 18.30
C GLY A 471 -5.01 -16.27 18.41
N GLN A 472 -5.32 -17.02 19.47
CA GLN A 472 -4.83 -18.39 19.64
C GLN A 472 -5.34 -19.35 18.56
N ASP A 473 -6.62 -19.24 18.19
CA ASP A 473 -7.21 -20.04 17.11
C ASP A 473 -6.51 -19.76 15.76
N ILE A 474 -6.27 -18.49 15.45
CA ILE A 474 -5.60 -18.09 14.20
C ILE A 474 -4.17 -18.61 14.17
N PHE A 475 -3.41 -18.47 15.26
CA PHE A 475 -2.03 -18.95 15.26
C PHE A 475 -1.95 -20.48 15.26
N LYS A 476 -2.92 -21.17 15.88
CA LYS A 476 -3.07 -22.62 15.77
C LYS A 476 -3.30 -23.08 14.32
N GLU A 477 -4.10 -22.35 13.53
CA GLU A 477 -4.28 -22.62 12.10
C GLU A 477 -2.92 -22.58 11.36
N VAL A 478 -2.13 -21.52 11.59
CA VAL A 478 -0.80 -21.36 10.98
C VAL A 478 0.14 -22.50 11.39
N LEU A 479 0.18 -22.85 12.68
CA LEU A 479 0.99 -23.97 13.17
C LEU A 479 0.56 -25.30 12.55
N GLY A 480 -0.75 -25.51 12.37
CA GLY A 480 -1.30 -26.68 11.69
C GLY A 480 -0.82 -26.80 10.26
N HIS A 481 -0.87 -25.72 9.48
CA HIS A 481 -0.35 -25.71 8.09
C HIS A 481 1.17 -25.91 8.01
N LEU A 482 1.91 -25.61 9.08
CA LEU A 482 3.34 -25.92 9.20
C LEU A 482 3.61 -27.32 9.79
N GLY A 483 2.59 -28.05 10.23
CA GLY A 483 2.76 -29.33 10.94
C GLY A 483 3.50 -29.18 12.27
N PHE A 484 3.50 -27.98 12.86
CA PHE A 484 4.21 -27.69 14.10
C PHE A 484 3.34 -27.98 15.33
N PRO A 485 3.94 -28.40 16.45
CA PRO A 485 3.19 -28.66 17.67
C PRO A 485 2.64 -27.35 18.24
N THR A 486 1.43 -27.42 18.79
CA THR A 486 0.82 -26.26 19.47
C THR A 486 1.57 -25.93 20.75
N SER A 487 1.83 -26.90 21.63
CA SER A 487 2.64 -26.68 22.84
C SER A 487 4.12 -27.03 22.57
N PRO A 488 5.09 -26.23 23.08
CA PRO A 488 4.93 -25.03 23.90
C PRO A 488 4.84 -23.71 23.11
N ILE A 489 4.74 -23.75 21.77
CA ILE A 489 4.83 -22.55 20.91
C ILE A 489 3.67 -21.59 21.18
N LEU A 490 2.44 -22.09 21.15
CA LEU A 490 1.21 -21.36 21.39
C LEU A 490 1.16 -20.79 22.81
N ASP A 491 1.61 -21.56 23.80
CA ASP A 491 1.66 -21.19 25.23
C ASP A 491 2.58 -19.99 25.48
N ARG A 492 3.54 -19.76 24.58
CA ARG A 492 4.52 -18.67 24.63
C ARG A 492 4.28 -17.61 23.55
N SER A 493 3.04 -17.50 23.08
CA SER A 493 2.65 -16.58 22.02
C SER A 493 1.49 -15.68 22.44
N ILE A 494 1.50 -14.46 21.92
CA ILE A 494 0.37 -13.53 21.98
C ILE A 494 0.05 -13.11 20.55
N THR A 495 -1.16 -13.42 20.10
CA THR A 495 -1.64 -13.07 18.77
C THR A 495 -2.74 -12.02 18.87
N ILE A 496 -2.57 -10.90 18.19
CA ILE A 496 -3.56 -9.81 18.14
C ILE A 496 -4.20 -9.79 16.75
N PRO A 497 -5.44 -10.28 16.59
CA PRO A 497 -6.17 -10.20 15.34
C PRO A 497 -6.82 -8.84 15.13
N VAL A 498 -6.93 -8.44 13.87
CA VAL A 498 -7.53 -7.19 13.43
C VAL A 498 -8.35 -7.45 12.18
N PHE A 499 -9.67 -7.34 12.32
CA PHE A 499 -10.57 -7.34 11.18
C PHE A 499 -10.56 -5.96 10.52
N MET A 500 -10.41 -5.91 9.19
CA MET A 500 -10.27 -4.68 8.43
C MET A 500 -11.34 -4.65 7.33
N PRO A 501 -12.44 -3.89 7.51
CA PRO A 501 -13.60 -3.96 6.60
C PRO A 501 -13.36 -3.36 5.21
N PHE A 502 -12.48 -2.36 5.09
CA PHE A 502 -12.28 -1.58 3.86
C PHE A 502 -10.87 -1.71 3.29
N ILE A 503 -10.10 -2.70 3.72
CA ILE A 503 -8.68 -2.74 3.39
C ILE A 503 -8.41 -2.98 1.90
N GLY A 504 -9.22 -3.82 1.25
CA GLY A 504 -9.24 -4.03 -0.19
C GLY A 504 -10.15 -3.05 -0.95
N SER A 505 -10.69 -2.01 -0.29
CA SER A 505 -11.64 -1.12 -0.96
C SER A 505 -11.07 -0.37 -2.16
N PRO A 506 -9.78 -0.01 -2.25
CA PRO A 506 -9.25 0.59 -3.47
C PRO A 506 -9.22 -0.36 -4.67
N PHE A 507 -9.35 -1.67 -4.45
CA PHE A 507 -9.32 -2.70 -5.50
C PHE A 507 -10.70 -3.10 -6.01
N VAL A 508 -11.78 -2.63 -5.40
CA VAL A 508 -13.13 -2.93 -5.90
C VAL A 508 -13.32 -2.40 -7.32
N THR A 509 -14.21 -3.04 -8.08
CA THR A 509 -14.56 -2.57 -9.42
C THR A 509 -15.03 -1.12 -9.38
N ARG A 510 -14.65 -0.35 -10.39
CA ARG A 510 -14.96 1.08 -10.47
C ARG A 510 -15.08 1.54 -11.92
N LYS A 511 -15.84 2.61 -12.11
CA LYS A 511 -16.00 3.34 -13.36
C LYS A 511 -15.05 4.54 -13.39
N GLU A 512 -14.87 5.08 -14.60
CA GLU A 512 -14.24 6.38 -14.73
C GLU A 512 -15.08 7.42 -13.99
N GLY A 513 -14.42 8.30 -13.23
CA GLY A 513 -15.10 9.31 -12.39
C GLY A 513 -15.35 8.88 -10.94
N ASP A 514 -15.35 7.59 -10.60
CA ASP A 514 -15.56 7.14 -9.21
C ASP A 514 -14.49 7.70 -8.26
N ARG A 515 -13.25 7.84 -8.75
CA ARG A 515 -12.16 8.55 -8.05
C ARG A 515 -12.03 9.97 -8.60
N PRO A 516 -12.01 11.01 -7.76
CA PRO A 516 -11.76 12.37 -8.20
C PRO A 516 -10.29 12.59 -8.56
N GLN A 517 -10.01 13.62 -9.37
CA GLN A 517 -8.64 14.04 -9.66
C GLN A 517 -7.95 14.58 -8.39
N VAL A 518 -6.62 14.46 -8.32
CA VAL A 518 -5.82 15.02 -7.21
C VAL A 518 -6.09 16.51 -7.00
N VAL A 519 -6.19 17.28 -8.08
CA VAL A 519 -6.69 18.66 -8.05
C VAL A 519 -7.94 18.68 -8.93
N PRO A 520 -9.14 18.70 -8.34
CA PRO A 520 -10.38 18.71 -9.11
C PRO A 520 -10.43 19.87 -10.10
N GLU A 521 -11.14 19.69 -11.21
CA GLU A 521 -11.31 20.77 -12.17
C GLU A 521 -11.99 21.98 -11.51
N LYS A 522 -11.48 23.19 -11.83
CA LYS A 522 -11.85 24.46 -11.18
C LYS A 522 -11.45 24.59 -9.71
N SER A 523 -10.71 23.63 -9.13
CA SER A 523 -10.11 23.83 -7.81
C SER A 523 -9.02 24.90 -7.86
N VAL A 524 -9.16 25.88 -6.98
CA VAL A 524 -8.18 26.95 -6.79
C VAL A 524 -7.37 26.75 -5.53
N ASN A 525 -7.92 26.15 -4.47
CA ASN A 525 -7.20 25.95 -3.21
C ASN A 525 -7.43 24.60 -2.51
N LEU A 526 -8.09 23.63 -3.14
CA LEU A 526 -8.34 22.31 -2.58
C LEU A 526 -7.61 21.20 -3.35
N GLY A 527 -6.81 20.41 -2.65
CA GLY A 527 -6.16 19.21 -3.16
C GLY A 527 -6.68 17.97 -2.44
N LEU A 528 -6.88 16.89 -3.20
CA LEU A 528 -7.30 15.58 -2.73
C LEU A 528 -6.11 14.63 -2.83
N MET A 529 -5.86 13.83 -1.81
CA MET A 529 -4.71 12.94 -1.76
C MET A 529 -5.08 11.55 -1.24
N GLY A 530 -4.15 10.60 -1.36
CA GLY A 530 -4.29 9.26 -0.79
C GLY A 530 -4.63 8.21 -1.83
N GLN A 531 -5.32 7.15 -1.40
CA GLN A 531 -5.49 5.91 -2.17
C GLN A 531 -6.71 5.93 -3.10
N PHE A 532 -7.53 6.97 -3.02
CA PHE A 532 -8.84 7.06 -3.66
C PHE A 532 -8.97 8.24 -4.63
N VAL A 533 -7.86 8.86 -5.00
CA VAL A 533 -7.79 9.84 -6.09
C VAL A 533 -7.35 9.16 -7.38
N GLU A 534 -7.71 9.72 -8.53
CA GLU A 534 -7.30 9.19 -9.82
C GLU A 534 -5.93 9.73 -10.20
N MET A 535 -5.01 8.82 -10.54
CA MET A 535 -3.72 9.11 -11.15
C MET A 535 -3.47 8.11 -12.26
N GLU A 536 -3.05 8.61 -13.41
CA GLU A 536 -2.78 7.78 -14.58
C GLU A 536 -1.63 6.80 -14.31
N ARG A 537 -1.76 5.55 -14.76
CA ARG A 537 -0.73 4.49 -14.78
C ARG A 537 -0.20 4.00 -13.43
N ASP A 538 -0.31 4.77 -12.36
CA ASP A 538 0.14 4.32 -11.03
C ASP A 538 -0.93 3.47 -10.33
N VAL A 539 -0.49 2.75 -9.31
CA VAL A 539 -1.30 1.75 -8.60
C VAL A 539 -1.59 2.15 -7.16
N THR A 540 -2.86 2.06 -6.77
CA THR A 540 -3.31 2.24 -5.38
C THR A 540 -2.77 1.13 -4.47
N PHE A 541 -3.03 1.19 -3.16
CA PHE A 541 -2.53 0.29 -2.13
C PHE A 541 -1.00 0.34 -1.94
N THR A 542 -0.35 1.43 -2.38
CA THR A 542 1.10 1.64 -2.22
C THR A 542 1.41 2.97 -1.53
N MET A 543 2.54 3.05 -0.82
CA MET A 543 3.01 4.34 -0.28
C MET A 543 3.40 5.32 -1.38
N GLU A 544 3.90 4.81 -2.52
CA GLU A 544 4.19 5.62 -3.71
C GLU A 544 2.95 6.38 -4.21
N TYR A 545 1.78 5.74 -4.25
CA TYR A 545 0.55 6.42 -4.67
C TYR A 545 0.19 7.59 -3.75
N SER A 546 0.30 7.41 -2.43
CA SER A 546 0.11 8.51 -1.49
C SER A 546 1.16 9.61 -1.65
N ALA A 547 2.42 9.26 -1.88
CA ALA A 547 3.50 10.23 -2.08
C ALA A 547 3.32 11.02 -3.39
N ARG A 548 2.96 10.34 -4.47
CA ARG A 548 2.70 10.94 -5.79
C ARG A 548 1.51 11.89 -5.75
N SER A 549 0.38 11.47 -5.18
CA SER A 549 -0.79 12.35 -5.04
C SER A 549 -0.47 13.60 -4.22
N ALA A 550 0.32 13.45 -3.15
CA ALA A 550 0.80 14.57 -2.36
C ALA A 550 1.70 15.53 -3.14
N GLN A 551 2.71 15.04 -3.85
CA GLN A 551 3.55 15.88 -4.72
C GLN A 551 2.75 16.59 -5.81
N THR A 552 1.85 15.86 -6.48
CA THR A 552 0.96 16.42 -7.51
C THR A 552 0.13 17.59 -6.95
N ALA A 553 -0.49 17.40 -5.78
CA ALA A 553 -1.31 18.43 -5.16
C ALA A 553 -0.48 19.67 -4.78
N VAL A 554 0.69 19.48 -4.16
CA VAL A 554 1.59 20.58 -3.77
C VAL A 554 2.07 21.36 -4.99
N TYR A 555 2.62 20.69 -5.99
CA TYR A 555 3.20 21.35 -7.16
C TYR A 555 2.14 22.11 -7.95
N ALA A 556 0.94 21.53 -8.11
CA ALA A 556 -0.15 22.18 -8.81
C ALA A 556 -0.72 23.38 -8.04
N LEU A 557 -1.00 23.25 -6.73
CA LEU A 557 -1.68 24.33 -5.98
C LEU A 557 -0.74 25.49 -5.60
N MET A 558 0.56 25.23 -5.44
CA MET A 558 1.58 26.27 -5.24
C MET A 558 2.01 26.94 -6.56
N GLY A 559 1.63 26.38 -7.71
CA GLY A 559 2.03 26.91 -9.01
C GLY A 559 3.52 26.73 -9.32
N LEU A 560 4.09 25.59 -8.96
CA LEU A 560 5.49 25.28 -9.24
C LEU A 560 5.65 24.82 -10.69
N ASP A 561 6.75 25.21 -11.34
CA ASP A 561 7.16 24.64 -12.63
C ASP A 561 7.91 23.31 -12.41
N LYS A 562 7.21 22.37 -11.75
CA LYS A 562 7.69 21.02 -11.40
C LYS A 562 6.57 20.03 -11.65
N ALA A 563 6.94 18.80 -11.98
CA ALA A 563 6.03 17.66 -12.03
C ALA A 563 6.59 16.54 -11.15
N PRO A 564 5.75 15.71 -10.51
CA PRO A 564 6.22 14.52 -9.81
C PRO A 564 6.98 13.58 -10.74
N HIS A 565 7.94 12.83 -10.20
CA HIS A 565 8.71 11.85 -10.97
C HIS A 565 7.79 10.87 -11.71
N GLN A 566 7.99 10.65 -13.00
CA GLN A 566 7.14 9.73 -13.77
C GLN A 566 7.12 8.31 -13.18
N VAL A 567 5.99 7.63 -13.35
CA VAL A 567 5.85 6.21 -13.04
C VAL A 567 6.86 5.41 -13.86
N TYR A 568 7.58 4.49 -13.23
CA TYR A 568 8.55 3.65 -13.92
C TYR A 568 7.90 2.85 -15.07
N ARG A 569 8.46 2.96 -16.27
CA ARG A 569 7.95 2.33 -17.50
C ARG A 569 8.78 1.10 -17.89
N GLY A 570 8.72 0.07 -17.04
CA GLY A 570 9.30 -1.24 -17.33
C GLY A 570 8.72 -1.89 -18.59
N ASP A 571 7.47 -1.55 -18.91
CA ASP A 571 6.76 -1.91 -20.14
C ASP A 571 7.40 -1.36 -21.43
N HIS A 572 8.29 -0.36 -21.33
CA HIS A 572 9.07 0.14 -22.47
C HIS A 572 10.48 -0.48 -22.58
N SER A 573 10.87 -1.34 -21.63
CA SER A 573 12.17 -1.99 -21.66
C SER A 573 12.08 -3.37 -22.31
N VAL A 574 12.72 -3.54 -23.47
CA VAL A 574 12.81 -4.85 -24.18
C VAL A 574 13.35 -5.95 -23.27
N LYS A 575 14.32 -5.62 -22.40
CA LYS A 575 14.86 -6.56 -21.43
C LYS A 575 13.80 -7.00 -20.41
N VAL A 576 13.10 -6.05 -19.79
CA VAL A 576 12.07 -6.34 -18.79
C VAL A 576 10.93 -7.16 -19.42
N LEU A 577 10.48 -6.77 -20.61
CA LEU A 577 9.47 -7.52 -21.37
C LEU A 577 9.92 -8.96 -21.65
N GLY A 578 11.16 -9.15 -22.11
CA GLY A 578 11.71 -10.47 -22.38
C GLY A 578 11.83 -11.35 -21.13
N GLU A 579 12.26 -10.76 -20.00
CA GLU A 579 12.35 -11.45 -18.71
C GLU A 579 10.97 -11.82 -18.14
N ALA A 580 10.00 -10.91 -18.23
CA ALA A 580 8.62 -11.16 -17.82
C ALA A 580 7.96 -12.24 -18.69
N LEU A 581 8.12 -12.17 -20.01
CA LEU A 581 7.60 -13.18 -20.93
C LEU A 581 8.22 -14.56 -20.65
N LYS A 582 9.53 -14.62 -20.41
CA LYS A 582 10.20 -15.86 -20.02
C LYS A 582 9.58 -16.46 -18.75
N ALA A 583 9.35 -15.63 -17.72
CA ALA A 583 8.73 -16.07 -16.48
C ALA A 583 7.29 -16.61 -16.70
N ILE A 584 6.48 -15.92 -17.52
CA ILE A 584 5.11 -16.34 -17.87
C ILE A 584 5.11 -17.66 -18.66
N MET A 585 6.02 -17.81 -19.61
CA MET A 585 6.06 -18.97 -20.50
C MET A 585 6.60 -20.22 -19.82
N GLY A 586 7.54 -20.08 -18.89
CA GLY A 586 8.21 -21.17 -18.16
C GLY A 586 9.53 -21.56 -18.81
#